data_AF-A0A4U3B9V0-F1
#
_entry.id   AF-A0A4U3B9V0-F1
#
_cell.length_a   1.000
_cell.length_b   1.000
_cell.length_c   1.000
_cell.angle_alpha   90.00
_cell.angle_beta   90.00
_cell.angle_gamma   90.00
#
_symmetry.space_group_name_H-M   'P 1'
#
loop_
_entity.id
_entity.type
_entity.pdbx_description
1 polymer ?
#
loop_
_entity_poly.entity_id
_entity_poly.type
_entity_poly.pdbx_seq_one_letter_code
_entity_poly.pdbx_strand_id
1 'polypeptide(L)'
;MTFVLSKMSGFSIEEKVHEFESKGFLEISNDIFLQEEENHSLLTQAQLDYYNLENDAYGECRARSYSRYIKYADSPDYILDNSNDYFQSKEYNYDDGGKVRQFNSINDSFLYNPLIQDILRFDTEFAFKTNIIDTSKDLIIGLHQVRYKATKERPS
;
A
#
# COMPACT_ATOMS: atom_id res chain seq x y z
N MET A 1 -2.41 -0.05 21.44
CA MET A 1 -3.18 1.08 20.90
C MET A 1 -4.04 0.49 19.79
N THR A 2 -5.31 0.19 20.09
CA THR A 2 -6.13 -0.85 19.43
C THR A 2 -7.39 -0.24 18.79
N PHE A 3 -7.26 0.95 18.19
CA PHE A 3 -8.42 1.81 17.90
C PHE A 3 -9.15 1.52 16.58
N VAL A 4 -8.49 0.94 15.56
CA VAL A 4 -9.14 0.69 14.25
C VAL A 4 -10.17 -0.43 14.34
N LEU A 5 -9.94 -1.43 15.19
CA LEU A 5 -10.75 -2.66 15.22
C LEU A 5 -12.02 -2.58 16.05
N SER A 6 -12.08 -1.70 17.06
CA SER A 6 -13.18 -1.72 18.03
C SER A 6 -14.52 -1.23 17.46
N LYS A 7 -14.55 -0.79 16.19
CA LYS A 7 -15.72 -0.21 15.53
C LYS A 7 -16.36 -1.09 14.46
N MET A 8 -15.79 -2.25 14.12
CA MET A 8 -16.23 -3.02 12.96
C MET A 8 -17.27 -4.08 13.36
N SER A 9 -18.56 -3.74 13.35
CA SER A 9 -19.60 -4.76 13.48
C SER A 9 -19.60 -5.67 12.25
N GLY A 10 -19.32 -6.96 12.44
CA GLY A 10 -19.42 -7.98 11.38
C GLY A 10 -18.16 -8.23 10.53
N PHE A 11 -17.00 -7.69 10.89
CA PHE A 11 -15.73 -8.01 10.23
C PHE A 11 -14.76 -8.64 11.25
N SER A 12 -14.58 -9.97 11.19
CA SER A 12 -13.52 -10.66 11.94
C SER A 12 -12.27 -10.76 11.07
N ILE A 13 -11.16 -10.19 11.56
CA ILE A 13 -9.88 -10.32 10.85
C ILE A 13 -9.44 -11.78 10.81
N GLU A 14 -9.60 -12.53 11.90
CA GLU A 14 -9.18 -13.93 11.98
C GLU A 14 -9.90 -14.80 10.94
N GLU A 15 -11.21 -14.63 10.78
CA GLU A 15 -11.99 -15.33 9.75
C GLU A 15 -11.54 -14.94 8.33
N LYS A 16 -11.26 -13.66 8.11
CA LYS A 16 -10.84 -13.12 6.81
C LYS A 16 -9.42 -13.53 6.45
N VAL A 17 -8.52 -13.62 7.42
CA VAL A 17 -7.18 -14.19 7.25
C VAL A 17 -7.28 -15.66 6.85
N HIS A 18 -8.12 -16.46 7.52
CA HIS A 18 -8.31 -17.85 7.15
C HIS A 18 -8.91 -18.01 5.74
N GLU A 19 -9.88 -17.17 5.37
CA GLU A 19 -10.41 -17.11 4.02
C GLU A 19 -9.32 -16.78 2.98
N PHE A 20 -8.49 -15.78 3.26
CA PHE A 20 -7.38 -15.39 2.40
C PHE A 20 -6.35 -16.51 2.24
N GLU A 21 -5.92 -17.14 3.33
CA GLU A 21 -4.95 -18.23 3.31
C GLU A 21 -5.47 -19.47 2.57
N SER A 22 -6.77 -19.75 2.66
CA SER A 22 -7.37 -20.90 1.96
C SER A 22 -7.61 -20.66 0.48
N LYS A 23 -7.90 -19.42 0.07
CA LYS A 23 -8.21 -19.07 -1.34
C LYS A 23 -7.03 -18.50 -2.11
N GLY A 24 -6.02 -17.96 -1.42
CA GLY A 24 -4.92 -17.19 -2.01
C GLY A 24 -5.29 -15.74 -2.38
N PHE A 25 -6.53 -15.30 -2.14
CA PHE A 25 -7.00 -13.93 -2.38
C PHE A 25 -8.19 -13.60 -1.48
N LEU A 26 -8.44 -12.30 -1.27
CA LEU A 26 -9.58 -11.81 -0.50
C LEU A 26 -10.05 -10.46 -1.05
N GLU A 27 -11.37 -10.28 -1.15
CA GLU A 27 -12.01 -8.99 -1.44
C GLU A 27 -12.51 -8.36 -0.14
N ILE A 28 -12.24 -7.07 0.04
CA ILE A 28 -12.63 -6.30 1.23
C ILE A 28 -13.40 -5.06 0.79
N SER A 29 -14.62 -4.86 1.31
CA SER A 29 -15.43 -3.68 1.00
C SER A 29 -14.76 -2.40 1.50
N ASN A 30 -14.89 -1.30 0.77
CA ASN A 30 -14.41 0.02 1.19
C ASN A 30 -15.16 0.58 2.41
N ASP A 31 -16.31 0.02 2.75
CA ASP A 31 -17.10 0.42 3.92
C ASP A 31 -16.25 0.41 5.20
N ILE A 32 -15.26 -0.49 5.30
CA ILE A 32 -14.39 -0.57 6.48
C ILE A 32 -13.58 0.71 6.73
N PHE A 33 -13.32 1.49 5.68
CA PHE A 33 -12.54 2.72 5.73
C PHE A 33 -13.41 3.99 5.64
N LEU A 34 -14.70 3.87 5.36
CA LEU A 34 -15.61 4.99 5.11
C LEU A 34 -16.74 5.09 6.14
N GLN A 35 -16.47 4.68 7.38
CA GLN A 35 -17.44 4.74 8.49
C GLN A 35 -17.70 6.17 9.00
N GLU A 36 -16.70 7.05 8.94
CA GLU A 36 -16.78 8.43 9.42
C GLU A 36 -16.94 9.38 8.24
N GLU A 37 -17.80 10.41 8.36
CA GLU A 37 -18.06 11.38 7.29
C GLU A 37 -16.77 12.12 6.85
N GLU A 38 -15.86 12.38 7.79
CA GLU A 38 -14.55 12.99 7.53
C GLU A 38 -13.70 12.19 6.53
N ASN A 39 -13.85 10.87 6.49
CA ASN A 39 -13.05 10.00 5.61
C ASN A 39 -13.31 10.29 4.13
N HIS A 40 -14.47 10.84 3.78
CA HIS A 40 -14.74 11.29 2.40
C HIS A 40 -13.89 12.51 2.01
N SER A 41 -13.65 13.44 2.94
CA SER A 41 -12.77 14.59 2.71
C SER A 41 -11.31 14.15 2.59
N LEU A 42 -10.88 13.25 3.49
CA LEU A 42 -9.53 12.67 3.45
C LEU A 42 -9.29 11.88 2.16
N LEU A 43 -10.27 11.10 1.71
CA LEU A 43 -10.24 10.40 0.43
C LEU A 43 -10.10 11.37 -0.73
N THR A 44 -10.85 12.48 -0.72
CA THR A 44 -10.76 13.50 -1.77
C THR A 44 -9.35 14.09 -1.85
N GLN A 45 -8.73 14.40 -0.71
CA GLN A 45 -7.35 14.91 -0.65
C GLN A 45 -6.35 13.88 -1.22
N ALA A 46 -6.47 12.62 -0.83
CA ALA A 46 -5.63 11.54 -1.35
C ALA A 46 -5.81 11.33 -2.86
N GLN A 47 -7.05 11.40 -3.37
CA GLN A 47 -7.36 11.27 -4.80
C GLN A 47 -6.77 12.41 -5.64
N LEU A 48 -6.81 13.65 -5.12
CA LEU A 48 -6.25 14.81 -5.80
C LEU A 48 -4.74 14.73 -5.95
N ASP A 49 -4.03 14.10 -5.00
CA ASP A 49 -2.58 13.95 -5.08
C ASP A 49 -2.11 13.13 -6.29
N TYR A 50 -2.94 12.21 -6.80
CA TYR A 50 -2.62 11.45 -8.01
C TYR A 50 -2.43 12.35 -9.26
N TYR A 51 -2.89 13.61 -9.25
CA TYR A 51 -2.61 14.58 -10.32
C TYR A 51 -1.19 15.14 -10.27
N ASN A 52 -0.49 15.00 -9.14
CA ASN A 52 0.88 15.43 -8.96
C ASN A 52 1.90 14.36 -9.38
N LEU A 53 1.44 13.14 -9.72
CA LEU A 53 2.34 12.07 -10.15
C LEU A 53 3.00 12.39 -11.49
N GLU A 54 4.33 12.38 -11.49
CA GLU A 54 5.13 12.46 -12.72
C GLU A 54 5.11 11.12 -13.47
N ASN A 55 5.40 11.17 -14.78
CA ASN A 55 5.44 9.98 -15.63
C ASN A 55 6.48 8.97 -15.12
N ASP A 56 6.15 7.68 -15.22
CA ASP A 56 7.08 6.61 -14.89
C ASP A 56 8.27 6.66 -15.88
N ALA A 57 9.48 6.81 -15.36
CA ALA A 57 10.71 6.85 -16.17
C ALA A 57 10.94 5.55 -16.96
N TYR A 58 10.24 4.47 -16.58
CA TYR A 58 10.39 3.14 -17.15
C TYR A 58 9.13 2.62 -17.85
N GLY A 59 8.09 3.44 -18.03
CA GLY A 59 6.87 3.04 -18.73
C GLY A 59 5.99 4.21 -19.15
N GLU A 60 5.54 4.22 -20.40
CA GLU A 60 4.78 5.35 -20.95
C GLU A 60 3.29 5.36 -20.57
N CYS A 61 2.73 4.22 -20.16
CA CYS A 61 1.29 4.07 -19.92
C CYS A 61 0.83 4.44 -18.50
N ARG A 62 1.74 4.85 -17.61
CA ARG A 62 1.41 5.14 -16.22
C ARG A 62 2.33 6.19 -15.60
N ALA A 63 1.86 6.78 -14.53
CA ALA A 63 2.62 7.62 -13.62
C ALA A 63 2.67 6.93 -12.25
N ARG A 64 3.82 6.96 -11.57
CA ARG A 64 3.96 6.29 -10.27
C ARG A 64 4.99 6.94 -9.35
N SER A 65 4.72 6.82 -8.06
CA SER A 65 5.65 7.10 -6.98
C SER A 65 5.76 5.89 -6.05
N TYR A 66 6.89 5.80 -5.34
CA TYR A 66 7.15 4.73 -4.38
C TYR A 66 7.86 5.28 -3.15
N SER A 67 7.34 4.90 -1.99
CA SER A 67 7.98 5.08 -0.68
C SER A 67 7.82 3.77 0.11
N ARG A 68 8.62 3.56 1.15
CA ARG A 68 8.51 2.37 1.98
C ARG A 68 8.73 2.67 3.45
N TYR A 69 8.06 1.90 4.30
CA TYR A 69 8.36 1.86 5.72
C TYR A 69 9.18 0.62 6.05
N ILE A 70 10.06 0.74 7.02
CA ILE A 70 10.77 -0.37 7.65
C ILE A 70 10.09 -0.64 8.99
N LYS A 71 9.66 -1.89 9.19
CA LYS A 71 9.17 -2.40 10.46
C LYS A 71 10.19 -3.40 11.00
N TYR A 72 10.98 -2.95 11.96
CA TYR A 72 11.95 -3.81 12.63
C TYR A 72 11.24 -4.83 13.53
N ALA A 73 11.77 -6.06 13.62
CA ALA A 73 11.16 -7.14 14.39
C ALA A 73 10.91 -6.74 15.86
N ASP A 74 11.91 -6.12 16.48
CA ASP A 74 11.91 -5.76 17.91
C ASP A 74 11.34 -4.37 18.22
N SER A 75 10.85 -3.62 17.21
CA SER A 75 10.32 -2.27 17.39
C SER A 75 8.82 -2.22 17.12
N PRO A 76 8.01 -1.50 17.93
CA PRO A 76 6.61 -1.23 17.58
C PRO A 76 6.47 -0.20 16.45
N ASP A 77 7.54 0.50 16.08
CA ASP A 77 7.49 1.66 15.20
C ASP A 77 7.57 1.30 13.71
N TYR A 78 6.97 2.17 12.89
CA TYR A 78 7.08 2.17 11.44
C TYR A 78 7.96 3.35 11.03
N ILE A 79 9.13 3.08 10.47
CA ILE A 79 10.09 4.11 10.10
C ILE A 79 10.04 4.32 8.60
N LEU A 80 9.68 5.52 8.16
CA LEU A 80 9.74 5.89 6.75
C LEU A 80 11.21 5.84 6.30
N ASP A 81 11.51 5.04 5.31
CA ASP A 81 12.87 4.95 4.76
C ASP A 81 13.15 6.17 3.88
N ASN A 82 14.36 6.72 4.01
CA ASN A 82 14.84 7.80 3.14
C ASN A 82 15.24 7.28 1.76
N SER A 83 15.50 5.97 1.62
CA SER A 83 15.69 5.30 0.33
C SER A 83 14.36 4.73 -0.16
N ASN A 84 14.13 4.82 -1.47
CA ASN A 84 13.01 4.21 -2.16
C ASN A 84 13.49 3.30 -3.32
N ASP A 85 14.69 2.73 -3.17
CA ASP A 85 15.26 1.78 -4.11
C ASP A 85 14.36 0.55 -4.26
N TYR A 86 13.80 0.33 -5.44
CA TYR A 86 12.91 -0.81 -5.68
C TYR A 86 13.58 -1.84 -6.60
N PHE A 87 14.00 -2.96 -6.02
CA PHE A 87 14.55 -4.08 -6.78
C PHE A 87 13.42 -4.94 -7.36
N GLN A 88 13.39 -5.08 -8.68
CA GLN A 88 12.52 -6.04 -9.35
C GLN A 88 13.34 -7.23 -9.81
N SER A 89 12.99 -8.44 -9.37
CA SER A 89 13.66 -9.65 -9.84
C SER A 89 13.32 -9.93 -11.31
N LYS A 90 14.17 -10.71 -11.99
CA LYS A 90 13.89 -11.21 -13.34
C LYS A 90 12.71 -12.18 -13.39
N GLU A 91 12.43 -12.85 -12.27
CA GLU A 91 11.30 -13.78 -12.16
C GLU A 91 9.95 -13.05 -12.26
N TYR A 92 9.86 -11.84 -11.69
CA TYR A 92 8.64 -11.03 -11.68
C TYR A 92 8.60 -9.95 -12.75
N ASN A 93 9.72 -9.68 -13.42
CA ASN A 93 9.82 -8.79 -14.58
C ASN A 93 10.80 -9.39 -15.60
N TYR A 94 10.28 -10.24 -16.50
CA TYR A 94 11.11 -11.03 -17.41
C TYR A 94 11.91 -10.17 -18.40
N ASP A 95 11.31 -9.09 -18.90
CA ASP A 95 11.88 -8.28 -19.97
C ASP A 95 12.93 -7.27 -19.47
N ASP A 96 12.75 -6.72 -18.25
CA ASP A 96 13.62 -5.66 -17.71
C ASP A 96 13.88 -5.79 -16.20
N GLY A 97 13.80 -7.00 -15.64
CA GLY A 97 14.12 -7.29 -14.25
C GLY A 97 15.62 -7.46 -13.97
N GLY A 98 15.94 -7.67 -12.70
CA GLY A 98 17.31 -7.79 -12.19
C GLY A 98 18.01 -6.45 -11.96
N LYS A 99 17.26 -5.36 -11.82
CA LYS A 99 17.78 -4.00 -11.64
C LYS A 99 17.04 -3.30 -10.49
N VAL A 100 17.74 -2.38 -9.85
CA VAL A 100 17.15 -1.43 -8.89
C VAL A 100 16.61 -0.24 -9.68
N ARG A 101 15.34 0.11 -9.46
CA ARG A 101 14.70 1.28 -10.04
C ARG A 101 14.56 2.37 -8.99
N GLN A 102 14.69 3.61 -9.45
CA GLN A 102 14.45 4.80 -8.65
C GLN A 102 13.15 5.43 -9.13
N PHE A 103 12.22 5.67 -8.22
CA PHE A 103 10.97 6.37 -8.50
C PHE A 103 10.95 7.67 -7.71
N ASN A 104 10.03 8.56 -8.06
CA ASN A 104 9.74 9.68 -7.16
C ASN A 104 9.15 9.16 -5.86
N SER A 105 9.51 9.78 -4.74
CA SER A 105 8.88 9.49 -3.45
C SER A 105 7.42 9.92 -3.47
N ILE A 106 6.59 9.23 -2.69
CA ILE A 106 5.21 9.66 -2.43
C ILE A 106 5.25 10.95 -1.61
N ASN A 107 4.36 11.90 -1.94
CA ASN A 107 4.28 13.18 -1.24
C ASN A 107 3.93 12.99 0.24
N ASP A 108 4.59 13.76 1.12
CA ASP A 108 4.34 13.74 2.57
C ASP A 108 2.86 13.98 2.91
N SER A 109 2.18 14.89 2.21
CA SER A 109 0.75 15.14 2.41
C SER A 109 -0.13 13.92 2.16
N PHE A 110 0.30 13.02 1.27
CA PHE A 110 -0.38 11.74 1.03
C PHE A 110 -0.02 10.72 2.13
N LEU A 111 1.25 10.59 2.49
CA LEU A 111 1.72 9.65 3.52
C LEU A 111 1.18 9.98 4.92
N TYR A 112 1.00 11.27 5.22
CA TYR A 112 0.44 11.76 6.49
C TYR A 112 -1.07 11.97 6.45
N ASN A 113 -1.74 11.61 5.34
CA ASN A 113 -3.20 11.60 5.30
C ASN A 113 -3.72 10.52 6.28
N PRO A 114 -4.57 10.87 7.28
CA PRO A 114 -5.01 9.91 8.28
C PRO A 114 -5.70 8.67 7.70
N LEU A 115 -6.47 8.82 6.62
CA LEU A 115 -7.11 7.67 5.95
C LEU A 115 -6.08 6.71 5.36
N ILE A 116 -5.00 7.23 4.77
CA ILE A 116 -3.91 6.40 4.22
C ILE A 116 -3.17 5.68 5.35
N GLN A 117 -2.95 6.34 6.49
CA GLN A 117 -2.33 5.72 7.66
C GLN A 117 -3.21 4.61 8.26
N ASP A 118 -4.52 4.79 8.27
CA ASP A 118 -5.46 3.77 8.75
C ASP A 118 -5.52 2.56 7.81
N ILE A 119 -5.51 2.77 6.48
CA ILE A 119 -5.38 1.69 5.49
C ILE A 119 -4.07 0.91 5.70
N LEU A 120 -2.94 1.60 5.83
CA LEU A 120 -1.65 0.94 6.07
C LEU A 120 -1.62 0.11 7.35
N ARG A 121 -2.23 0.64 8.43
CA ARG A 121 -2.30 -0.05 9.71
C ARG A 121 -3.17 -1.29 9.59
N PHE A 122 -4.31 -1.19 8.90
CA PHE A 122 -5.17 -2.33 8.62
C PHE A 122 -4.45 -3.41 7.82
N ASP A 123 -3.80 -3.04 6.71
CA ASP A 123 -3.05 -3.97 5.86
C ASP A 123 -1.95 -4.68 6.64
N THR A 124 -1.24 -3.93 7.49
CA THR A 124 -0.17 -4.50 8.30
C THR A 124 -0.69 -5.45 9.37
N GLU A 125 -1.77 -5.06 10.07
CA GLU A 125 -2.39 -5.93 11.06
C GLU A 125 -2.93 -7.22 10.44
N PHE A 126 -3.59 -7.10 9.29
CA PHE A 126 -4.05 -8.26 8.52
C PHE A 126 -2.87 -9.16 8.16
N ALA A 127 -1.81 -8.59 7.58
CA ALA A 127 -0.62 -9.33 7.16
C ALA A 127 0.06 -10.07 8.32
N PHE A 128 0.17 -9.45 9.49
CA PHE A 128 0.84 -10.04 10.66
C PHE A 128 0.05 -11.17 11.33
N LYS A 129 -1.26 -11.24 11.07
CA LYS A 129 -2.09 -12.36 11.53
C LYS A 129 -2.04 -13.56 10.58
N THR A 130 -1.48 -13.41 9.38
CA THR A 130 -1.28 -14.52 8.44
C THR A 130 -0.11 -15.42 8.86
N ASN A 131 -0.10 -16.65 8.38
CA ASN A 131 1.04 -17.57 8.43
C ASN A 131 2.08 -17.35 7.33
N ILE A 132 1.87 -16.35 6.46
CA ILE A 132 2.71 -16.05 5.29
C ILE A 132 3.88 -15.13 5.68
N ILE A 133 3.59 -14.13 6.51
CA ILE A 133 4.58 -13.14 6.94
C ILE A 133 5.21 -13.57 8.26
N ASP A 134 6.53 -13.80 8.23
CA ASP A 134 7.33 -14.08 9.41
C ASP A 134 7.68 -12.76 10.15
N THR A 135 6.94 -12.47 11.21
CA THR A 135 7.08 -11.24 12.01
C THR A 135 8.34 -11.20 12.88
N SER A 136 9.14 -12.28 12.91
CA SER A 136 10.45 -12.30 13.57
C SER A 136 11.57 -11.66 12.73
N LYS A 137 11.27 -11.27 11.50
CA LYS A 137 12.21 -10.61 10.57
C LYS A 137 11.89 -9.12 10.45
N ASP A 138 12.90 -8.36 10.04
CA ASP A 138 12.66 -6.99 9.58
C ASP A 138 11.86 -7.00 8.29
N LEU A 139 10.81 -6.18 8.24
CA LEU A 139 9.85 -6.14 7.15
C LEU A 139 9.92 -4.80 6.43
N ILE A 140 9.79 -4.87 5.10
CA ILE A 140 9.60 -3.71 4.24
C ILE A 140 8.13 -3.63 3.85
N ILE A 141 7.50 -2.50 4.16
CA ILE A 141 6.12 -2.19 3.77
C ILE A 141 6.20 -1.17 2.63
N GLY A 142 6.14 -1.67 1.40
CA GLY A 142 6.23 -0.86 0.20
C GLY A 142 4.89 -0.26 -0.20
N LEU A 143 4.85 1.05 -0.42
CA LEU A 143 3.68 1.77 -0.92
C LEU A 143 3.90 2.18 -2.36
N HIS A 144 3.04 1.70 -3.25
CA HIS A 144 3.04 2.09 -4.66
C HIS A 144 1.81 2.95 -4.98
N GLN A 145 2.03 4.24 -5.25
CA GLN A 145 0.98 5.13 -5.75
C GLN A 145 1.05 5.13 -7.27
N VAL A 146 0.02 4.62 -7.95
CA VAL A 146 0.04 4.41 -9.41
C VAL A 146 -1.20 5.00 -10.06
N ARG A 147 -1.01 5.82 -11.10
CA ARG A 147 -2.07 6.28 -11.99
C ARG A 147 -1.83 5.73 -13.39
N TYR A 148 -2.67 4.79 -13.80
CA TYR A 148 -2.73 4.33 -15.19
C TYR A 148 -3.33 5.40 -16.10
N LYS A 149 -2.77 5.55 -17.29
CA LYS A 149 -3.16 6.56 -18.28
C LYS A 149 -3.54 5.84 -19.57
N ALA A 150 -4.83 5.76 -19.82
CA ALA A 150 -5.36 5.28 -21.09
C ALA A 150 -5.82 6.47 -21.95
N THR A 151 -5.45 6.47 -23.22
CA THR A 151 -6.02 7.36 -24.23
C THR A 151 -6.73 6.54 -25.31
N LYS A 152 -7.48 7.20 -26.19
CA LYS A 152 -8.15 6.54 -27.31
C LYS A 152 -7.18 5.78 -28.21
N GLU A 153 -5.96 6.30 -28.37
CA GLU A 153 -4.92 5.75 -29.25
C GLU A 153 -3.97 4.80 -28.52
N ARG A 154 -3.89 4.86 -27.19
CA ARG A 154 -2.93 4.11 -26.38
C ARG A 154 -3.62 3.49 -25.16
N PRO A 155 -3.90 2.17 -25.17
CA PRO A 155 -4.38 1.49 -23.96
C PRO A 155 -3.30 1.51 -22.87
N SER A 156 -3.73 1.31 -21.63
CA SER A 156 -2.83 1.22 -20.48
C SER A 156 -2.42 -0.21 -20.16
#